data_AF-A0A5N5TEF3-F1
#
_entry.id   AF-A0A5N5TEF3-F1
#
_cell.length_a   1.000
_cell.length_b   1.000
_cell.length_c   1.000
_cell.angle_alpha   90.00
_cell.angle_beta   90.00
_cell.angle_gamma   90.00
#
_symmetry.space_group_name_H-M   'P 1'
#
loop_
_entity.id
_entity.type
_entity.pdbx_description
1 polymer ?
#
loop_
_entity_poly.entity_id
_entity_poly.type
_entity_poly.pdbx_seq_one_letter_code
_entity_poly.pdbx_strand_id
1 'polypeptide(L)'
;MVEFYLISQEKFTQDMQPHYVYSPREMTRWVRGICEAIRPLETLEVDGLVRLWAHEALRLFHDRLVTDEERKWTNDYIDLIAMKHFPNLDREKALVRPILYSNWLSKDYLPVEQEELREYVKARLKVFYEEELDVPLVLFNEVLDHVLRIDRIFRQPQGHLLLIGASGAGKTTLSRFVAWMNGLSIFQNKGEVVYSIKVHNKYTADDFDEDLRSVLRRSGCKDEKICFILDESNVLDSSFLERMNTLLANGEVPGLFESDEYTTLMTQCKEGSQREGLMLDSNEELYKWFTGQVMRNLHVVFTMNPSTDGLKDRAATSPALFNRCVLNWFGDWSNGALFQVKVFFLYI
;
A
#
# COMPACT_ATOMS: atom_id res chain seq x y z
N MET A 1 17.63 -15.00 -4.57
CA MET A 1 16.46 -14.33 -5.18
C MET A 1 15.84 -15.15 -6.30
N VAL A 2 16.54 -15.43 -7.42
CA VAL A 2 15.99 -16.18 -8.57
C VAL A 2 15.44 -17.55 -8.16
N GLU A 3 16.18 -18.32 -7.37
CA GLU A 3 15.72 -19.61 -6.85
C GLU A 3 14.41 -19.50 -6.07
N PHE A 4 14.29 -18.54 -5.15
CA PHE A 4 13.07 -18.32 -4.37
C PHE A 4 11.88 -17.92 -5.25
N TYR A 5 12.11 -17.06 -6.24
CA TYR A 5 11.10 -16.63 -7.20
C TYR A 5 10.55 -17.81 -8.00
N LEU A 6 11.43 -18.65 -8.56
CA LEU A 6 11.02 -19.81 -9.37
C LEU A 6 10.22 -20.83 -8.55
N ILE A 7 10.67 -21.14 -7.33
CA ILE A 7 9.96 -22.07 -6.45
C ILE A 7 8.61 -21.48 -6.01
N SER A 8 8.54 -20.17 -5.72
CA SER A 8 7.27 -19.51 -5.38
C SER A 8 6.29 -19.54 -6.55
N GLN A 9 6.77 -19.31 -7.78
CA GLN A 9 5.97 -19.37 -9.00
C GLN A 9 5.44 -20.78 -9.29
N GLU A 10 6.24 -21.81 -9.02
CA GLU A 10 5.82 -23.21 -9.16
C GLU A 10 4.80 -23.62 -8.08
N LYS A 11 4.99 -23.14 -6.85
CA LYS A 11 4.20 -23.54 -5.69
C LYS A 11 2.81 -22.90 -5.65
N PHE A 12 2.73 -21.61 -5.99
CA PHE A 12 1.53 -20.79 -5.80
C PHE A 12 0.96 -20.36 -7.15
N THR A 13 -0.12 -21.03 -7.58
CA THR A 13 -0.71 -20.85 -8.91
C THR A 13 -2.07 -20.15 -8.85
N GLN A 14 -2.51 -19.61 -9.98
CA GLN A 14 -3.83 -18.98 -10.15
C GLN A 14 -5.00 -19.93 -9.86
N ASP A 15 -4.78 -21.24 -9.99
CA ASP A 15 -5.78 -22.27 -9.67
C ASP A 15 -6.04 -22.37 -8.16
N MET A 16 -5.02 -22.11 -7.33
CA MET A 16 -5.15 -22.08 -5.88
C MET A 16 -5.88 -20.82 -5.43
N GLN A 17 -5.40 -19.66 -5.89
CA GLN A 17 -6.00 -18.36 -5.63
C GLN A 17 -5.83 -17.44 -6.84
N PRO A 18 -6.85 -16.68 -7.26
CA PRO A 18 -6.79 -15.87 -8.48
C PRO A 18 -5.66 -14.84 -8.50
N HIS A 19 -5.30 -14.33 -7.32
CA HIS A 19 -4.27 -13.31 -7.15
C HIS A 19 -2.85 -13.88 -6.97
N TYR A 20 -2.67 -15.21 -7.02
CA TYR A 20 -1.34 -15.84 -7.01
C TYR A 20 -0.69 -15.75 -8.39
N VAL A 21 -0.38 -14.51 -8.79
CA VAL A 21 0.27 -14.17 -10.04
C VAL A 21 1.66 -13.66 -9.74
N TYR A 22 2.67 -14.33 -10.30
CA TYR A 22 4.07 -13.94 -10.19
C TYR A 22 4.62 -13.54 -11.54
N SER A 23 5.40 -12.46 -11.55
CA SER A 23 6.03 -11.91 -12.75
C SER A 23 7.46 -11.44 -12.44
N PRO A 24 8.28 -11.18 -13.45
CA PRO A 24 9.59 -10.53 -13.24
C PRO A 24 9.49 -9.16 -12.54
N ARG A 25 8.30 -8.55 -12.45
CA ARG A 25 8.10 -7.27 -11.73
C ARG A 25 8.34 -7.43 -10.23
N GLU A 26 8.00 -8.57 -9.64
CA GLU A 26 8.31 -8.89 -8.24
C GLU A 26 9.82 -8.81 -8.01
N MET A 27 10.63 -9.35 -8.92
CA MET A 27 12.09 -9.29 -8.83
C MET A 27 12.61 -7.86 -8.91
N THR A 28 12.07 -7.05 -9.82
CA THR A 28 12.41 -5.62 -9.91
C THR A 28 12.02 -4.86 -8.64
N ARG A 29 10.84 -5.12 -8.08
CA ARG A 29 10.39 -4.53 -6.80
C ARG A 29 11.32 -4.94 -5.65
N TRP A 30 11.77 -6.19 -5.63
CA TRP A 30 12.68 -6.70 -4.61
C TRP A 30 14.03 -6.01 -4.66
N VAL A 31 14.65 -5.90 -5.85
CA VAL A 31 15.92 -5.18 -6.02
C VAL A 31 15.76 -3.70 -5.65
N ARG A 32 14.68 -3.05 -6.10
CA ARG A 32 14.43 -1.64 -5.78
C ARG A 32 14.29 -1.40 -4.28
N GLY A 33 13.50 -2.23 -3.58
CA GLY A 33 13.32 -2.10 -2.13
C GLY A 33 14.63 -2.26 -1.36
N ILE A 34 15.48 -3.21 -1.79
CA ILE A 34 16.83 -3.38 -1.24
C ILE A 34 17.69 -2.13 -1.52
N CYS A 35 17.72 -1.63 -2.76
CA CYS A 35 18.51 -0.46 -3.12
C CYS A 35 18.07 0.81 -2.38
N GLU A 36 16.77 1.03 -2.20
CA GLU A 36 16.24 2.19 -1.48
C GLU A 36 16.61 2.15 0.00
N ALA A 37 16.54 0.98 0.63
CA ALA A 37 16.92 0.80 2.03
C ALA A 37 18.43 0.95 2.26
N ILE A 38 19.27 0.54 1.31
CA ILE A 38 20.74 0.62 1.45
C ILE A 38 21.28 2.00 1.08
N ARG A 39 20.67 2.71 0.12
CA ARG A 39 21.18 3.99 -0.41
C ARG A 39 21.58 5.02 0.66
N PRO A 40 20.83 5.24 1.75
CA PRO A 40 21.23 6.22 2.77
C PRO A 40 22.29 5.70 3.75
N LEU A 41 22.59 4.39 3.76
CA LEU A 41 23.49 3.76 4.71
C LEU A 41 24.94 3.82 4.22
N GLU A 42 25.86 4.22 5.11
CA GLU A 42 27.30 4.24 4.81
C GLU A 42 27.90 2.83 4.83
N THR A 43 27.42 1.97 5.74
CA THR A 43 27.91 0.61 5.94
C THR A 43 26.76 -0.34 6.27
N LEU A 44 26.81 -1.56 5.74
CA LEU A 44 25.88 -2.63 6.08
C LEU A 44 26.62 -3.98 6.12
N GLU A 45 26.51 -4.68 7.25
CA GLU A 45 27.06 -6.04 7.39
C GLU A 45 26.27 -7.04 6.54
N VAL A 46 26.91 -8.18 6.22
CA VAL A 46 26.28 -9.26 5.45
C VAL A 46 24.99 -9.75 6.12
N ASP A 47 24.99 -9.93 7.44
CA ASP A 47 23.79 -10.34 8.19
C ASP A 47 22.64 -9.34 8.02
N GLY A 48 22.95 -8.03 8.08
CA GLY A 48 21.97 -6.97 7.89
C GLY A 48 21.42 -6.92 6.47
N LEU A 49 22.28 -7.16 5.47
CA LEU A 49 21.87 -7.28 4.07
C LEU A 49 20.94 -8.48 3.86
N VAL A 50 21.26 -9.63 4.44
CA VAL A 50 20.42 -10.84 4.33
C VAL A 50 19.09 -10.64 5.06
N ARG A 51 19.09 -9.99 6.23
CA ARG A 51 17.85 -9.63 6.94
C ARG A 51 16.95 -8.71 6.11
N LEU A 52 17.53 -7.69 5.46
CA LEU A 52 16.79 -6.78 4.57
C LEU A 52 16.27 -7.52 3.33
N TRP A 53 17.08 -8.40 2.74
CA TRP A 53 16.65 -9.26 1.64
C TRP A 53 15.45 -10.13 2.04
N ALA A 54 15.49 -10.74 3.22
CA ALA A 54 14.43 -11.58 3.77
C ALA A 54 13.16 -10.76 4.06
N HIS A 55 13.31 -9.56 4.64
CA HIS A 55 12.20 -8.61 4.83
C HIS A 55 11.46 -8.32 3.53
N GLU A 56 12.21 -7.92 2.49
CA GLU A 56 11.63 -7.60 1.20
C GLU A 56 10.99 -8.84 0.52
N ALA A 57 11.54 -10.04 0.76
CA ALA A 57 10.92 -11.30 0.35
C ALA A 57 9.54 -11.50 1.01
N LEU A 58 9.45 -11.29 2.32
CA LEU A 58 8.19 -11.42 3.05
C LEU A 58 7.17 -10.40 2.53
N ARG A 59 7.57 -9.14 2.33
CA ARG A 59 6.69 -8.10 1.81
C ARG A 59 6.14 -8.40 0.40
N LEU A 60 6.91 -9.09 -0.44
CA LEU A 60 6.50 -9.37 -1.82
C LEU A 60 5.77 -10.68 -1.99
N PHE A 61 6.17 -11.72 -1.27
CA PHE A 61 5.71 -13.10 -1.49
C PHE A 61 4.83 -13.61 -0.35
N HIS A 62 5.05 -13.20 0.89
CA HIS A 62 4.27 -13.65 2.05
C HIS A 62 2.97 -12.86 2.23
N ASP A 63 3.00 -11.54 2.04
CA ASP A 63 1.85 -10.67 2.35
C ASP A 63 0.61 -10.92 1.48
N ARG A 64 0.77 -11.58 0.32
CA ARG A 64 -0.33 -11.97 -0.58
C ARG A 64 -0.98 -13.31 -0.23
N LEU A 65 -0.35 -14.10 0.63
CA LEU A 65 -0.78 -15.46 0.94
C LEU A 65 -1.95 -15.48 1.91
N VAL A 66 -2.85 -16.43 1.69
CA VAL A 66 -4.14 -16.52 2.37
C VAL A 66 -4.03 -17.31 3.68
N THR A 67 -3.39 -18.47 3.65
CA THR A 67 -3.36 -19.40 4.77
C THR A 67 -2.06 -19.34 5.57
N ASP A 68 -2.13 -19.70 6.84
CA ASP A 68 -0.98 -19.74 7.74
C ASP A 68 0.05 -20.81 7.32
N GLU A 69 -0.39 -21.90 6.68
CA GLU A 69 0.49 -22.94 6.15
C GLU A 69 1.36 -22.42 5.00
N GLU A 70 0.77 -21.67 4.07
CA GLU A 70 1.49 -21.05 2.95
C GLU A 70 2.48 -20.00 3.47
N ARG A 71 2.06 -19.18 4.45
CA ARG A 71 2.89 -18.18 5.11
C ARG A 71 4.08 -18.80 5.85
N LYS A 72 3.85 -19.90 6.56
CA LYS A 72 4.91 -20.67 7.22
C LYS A 72 5.88 -21.24 6.20
N TRP A 73 5.38 -21.85 5.12
CA TRP A 73 6.20 -22.35 4.03
C TRP A 73 7.15 -21.29 3.48
N THR A 74 6.64 -20.07 3.23
CA THR A 74 7.47 -18.96 2.76
C THR A 74 8.55 -18.58 3.75
N ASN A 75 8.24 -18.51 5.05
CA ASN A 75 9.23 -18.23 6.08
C ASN A 75 10.34 -19.29 6.11
N ASP A 76 9.96 -20.57 6.11
CA ASP A 76 10.90 -21.70 6.18
C ASP A 76 11.80 -21.75 4.93
N TYR A 77 11.26 -21.47 3.74
CA TYR A 77 12.03 -21.46 2.49
C TYR A 77 12.96 -20.25 2.36
N ILE A 78 12.57 -19.08 2.89
CA ILE A 78 13.47 -17.93 2.98
C ILE A 78 14.70 -18.29 3.82
N ASP A 79 14.48 -18.90 4.99
CA ASP A 79 15.56 -19.35 5.86
C ASP A 79 16.46 -20.38 5.15
N LEU A 80 15.86 -21.37 4.46
CA LEU A 80 16.61 -22.38 3.73
C LEU A 80 17.49 -21.79 2.62
N ILE A 81 16.95 -20.85 1.84
CA ILE A 81 17.69 -20.19 0.74
C ILE A 81 18.79 -19.29 1.30
N ALA A 82 18.53 -18.57 2.39
CA ALA A 82 19.55 -17.77 3.05
C ALA A 82 20.73 -18.64 3.49
N MET A 83 20.48 -19.73 4.22
CA MET A 83 21.53 -20.64 4.71
C MET A 83 22.28 -21.36 3.58
N LYS A 84 21.59 -21.67 2.47
CA LYS A 84 22.20 -22.30 1.29
C LYS A 84 23.20 -21.38 0.59
N HIS A 85 22.83 -20.12 0.38
CA HIS A 85 23.63 -19.16 -0.39
C HIS A 85 24.60 -18.32 0.47
N PHE A 86 24.39 -18.29 1.79
CA PHE A 86 25.25 -17.63 2.77
C PHE A 86 25.64 -18.63 3.89
N PRO A 87 26.61 -19.53 3.65
CA PRO A 87 26.94 -20.60 4.61
C PRO A 87 27.47 -20.12 5.97
N ASN A 88 28.05 -18.92 6.02
CA ASN A 88 28.59 -18.31 7.23
C ASN A 88 27.62 -17.34 7.91
N LEU A 89 26.34 -17.34 7.51
CA LEU A 89 25.33 -16.46 8.08
C LEU A 89 25.03 -16.82 9.53
N ASP A 90 25.02 -15.83 10.41
CA ASP A 90 24.43 -16.00 11.74
C ASP A 90 22.91 -15.97 11.63
N ARG A 91 22.29 -17.15 11.68
CA ARG A 91 20.83 -17.30 11.58
C ARG A 91 20.09 -16.57 12.70
N GLU A 92 20.62 -16.60 13.93
CA GLU A 92 19.95 -16.04 15.10
C GLU A 92 20.00 -14.51 15.09
N LYS A 93 21.00 -13.93 14.41
CA LYS A 93 21.07 -12.48 14.20
C LYS A 93 20.32 -12.02 12.95
N ALA A 94 20.52 -12.70 11.81
CA ALA A 94 19.99 -12.24 10.53
C ALA A 94 18.50 -12.55 10.35
N LEU A 95 18.03 -13.72 10.81
CA LEU A 95 16.72 -14.26 10.45
C LEU A 95 15.77 -14.41 11.64
N VAL A 96 16.14 -13.93 12.82
CA VAL A 96 15.23 -13.93 13.98
C VAL A 96 13.95 -13.14 13.66
N ARG A 97 12.80 -13.77 13.95
CA ARG A 97 11.49 -13.15 13.83
C ARG A 97 11.11 -12.44 15.14
N PRO A 98 10.35 -11.34 15.09
CA PRO A 98 9.78 -10.72 13.89
C PRO A 98 10.83 -9.94 13.08
N ILE A 99 10.63 -9.87 11.75
CA ILE A 99 11.43 -9.04 10.85
C ILE A 99 10.61 -7.78 10.57
N LEU A 100 10.89 -6.71 11.31
CA LEU A 100 10.21 -5.43 11.22
C LEU A 100 11.22 -4.38 10.78
N TYR A 101 10.84 -3.54 9.81
CA TYR A 101 11.63 -2.40 9.36
C TYR A 101 10.77 -1.14 9.35
N SER A 102 11.34 -0.03 9.79
CA SER A 102 10.67 1.27 9.83
C SER A 102 11.69 2.41 9.79
N ASN A 103 11.23 3.60 9.43
CA ASN A 103 11.92 4.88 9.59
C ASN A 103 11.13 5.82 10.52
N TRP A 104 10.28 5.28 11.38
CA TRP A 104 9.53 6.07 12.36
C TRP A 104 10.33 6.35 13.64
N LEU A 105 11.20 5.41 14.02
CA LEU A 105 12.05 5.52 15.20
C LEU A 105 13.43 6.13 14.86
N SER A 106 13.80 6.11 13.58
CA SER A 106 15.10 6.56 13.08
C SER A 106 14.93 7.31 11.76
N LYS A 107 15.91 8.16 11.42
CA LYS A 107 15.93 8.86 10.13
C LYS A 107 15.97 7.89 8.94
N ASP A 108 16.77 6.83 9.09
CA ASP A 108 16.99 5.82 8.06
C ASP A 108 16.05 4.62 8.23
N TYR A 109 15.81 3.90 7.15
CA TYR A 109 14.94 2.71 7.15
C TYR A 109 15.70 1.49 7.66
N LEU A 110 15.50 1.15 8.92
CA LEU A 110 16.30 0.18 9.68
C LEU A 110 15.41 -0.88 10.34
N PRO A 111 15.99 -2.04 10.74
CA PRO A 111 15.26 -3.00 11.55
C PRO A 111 14.90 -2.40 12.90
N VAL A 112 13.69 -2.70 13.39
CA VAL A 112 13.16 -2.15 14.65
C VAL A 112 12.67 -3.26 15.59
N GLU A 113 12.83 -3.04 16.89
CA GLU A 113 12.34 -3.93 17.91
C GLU A 113 10.82 -3.79 18.11
N GLN A 114 10.15 -4.91 18.36
CA GLN A 114 8.69 -4.95 18.40
C GLN A 114 8.10 -4.11 19.52
N GLU A 115 8.69 -4.14 20.72
CA GLU A 115 8.15 -3.43 21.89
C GLU A 115 8.35 -1.90 21.78
N GLU A 116 9.50 -1.46 21.27
CA GLU A 116 9.76 -0.04 21.02
C GLU A 116 8.81 0.51 19.95
N LEU A 117 8.63 -0.22 18.85
CA LEU A 117 7.65 0.11 17.83
C LEU A 117 6.23 0.16 18.40
N ARG A 118 5.88 -0.80 19.26
CA ARG A 118 4.55 -0.87 19.90
C ARG A 118 4.26 0.38 20.71
N GLU A 119 5.17 0.79 21.57
CA GLU A 119 4.98 1.98 22.41
C GLU A 119 4.94 3.26 21.56
N TYR A 120 5.75 3.34 20.50
CA TYR A 120 5.67 4.45 19.55
C TYR A 120 4.30 4.52 18.85
N VAL A 121 3.82 3.42 18.27
CA VAL A 121 2.53 3.39 17.57
C VAL A 121 1.38 3.69 18.53
N LYS A 122 1.43 3.19 19.76
CA LYS A 122 0.46 3.48 20.81
C LYS A 122 0.41 4.98 21.16
N ALA A 123 1.56 5.63 21.26
CA ALA A 123 1.62 7.08 21.48
C ALA A 123 1.02 7.86 20.29
N ARG A 124 1.35 7.47 19.06
CA ARG A 124 0.82 8.10 17.84
C ARG A 124 -0.68 7.88 17.67
N LEU A 125 -1.20 6.71 18.03
CA LEU A 125 -2.63 6.41 17.98
C LEU A 125 -3.44 7.30 18.93
N LYS A 126 -2.92 7.64 20.12
CA LYS A 126 -3.60 8.58 21.02
C LYS A 126 -3.82 9.94 20.38
N VAL A 127 -2.78 10.49 19.76
CA VAL A 127 -2.85 11.77 19.04
C VAL A 127 -3.83 11.66 17.87
N PHE A 128 -3.77 10.57 17.11
CA PHE A 128 -4.68 10.32 16.00
C PHE A 128 -6.16 10.26 16.44
N TYR A 129 -6.47 9.74 17.64
CA TYR A 129 -7.84 9.76 18.15
C TYR A 129 -8.34 11.18 18.44
N GLU A 130 -7.49 11.99 19.08
CA GLU A 130 -7.83 13.37 19.41
C GLU A 130 -8.08 14.22 18.15
N GLU A 131 -7.37 13.94 17.06
CA GLU A 131 -7.45 14.72 15.82
C GLU A 131 -8.50 14.19 14.82
N GLU A 132 -8.62 12.86 14.64
CA GLU A 132 -9.23 12.27 13.43
C GLU A 132 -10.29 11.19 13.69
N LEU A 133 -10.35 10.61 14.89
CA LEU A 133 -11.18 9.43 15.17
C LEU A 133 -11.65 9.30 16.62
N ASP A 134 -12.96 9.18 16.80
CA ASP A 134 -13.58 8.90 18.11
C ASP A 134 -13.68 7.39 18.44
N VAL A 135 -12.92 6.52 17.74
CA VAL A 135 -12.99 5.06 17.93
C VAL A 135 -11.63 4.51 18.37
N PRO A 136 -11.52 3.93 19.60
CA PRO A 136 -10.29 3.33 20.07
C PRO A 136 -9.95 2.06 19.28
N LEU A 137 -8.74 1.98 18.75
CA LEU A 137 -8.18 0.77 18.14
C LEU A 137 -7.38 -0.01 19.18
N VAL A 138 -7.55 -1.32 19.17
CA VAL A 138 -6.73 -2.22 19.96
C VAL A 138 -5.47 -2.55 19.19
N LEU A 139 -4.32 -2.23 19.78
CA LEU A 139 -3.02 -2.55 19.20
C LEU A 139 -2.60 -3.98 19.56
N PHE A 140 -2.32 -4.79 18.55
CA PHE A 140 -1.75 -6.14 18.69
C PHE A 140 -0.64 -6.36 17.65
N ASN A 141 0.13 -7.43 17.81
CA ASN A 141 1.33 -7.68 16.99
C ASN A 141 1.08 -7.64 15.48
N GLU A 142 -0.02 -8.22 15.03
CA GLU A 142 -0.39 -8.26 13.62
C GLU A 142 -0.75 -6.87 13.08
N VAL A 143 -1.32 -5.99 13.91
CA VAL A 143 -1.54 -4.57 13.53
C VAL A 143 -0.23 -3.86 13.27
N LEU A 144 0.80 -4.09 14.10
CA LEU A 144 2.13 -3.51 13.89
C LEU A 144 2.71 -3.91 12.54
N ASP A 145 2.56 -5.18 12.17
CA ASP A 145 3.02 -5.64 10.87
C ASP A 145 2.21 -4.99 9.73
N HIS A 146 0.89 -4.95 9.84
CA HIS A 146 0.04 -4.34 8.81
C HIS A 146 0.33 -2.84 8.61
N VAL A 147 0.55 -2.06 9.67
CA VAL A 147 0.85 -0.64 9.52
C VAL A 147 2.21 -0.41 8.85
N LEU A 148 3.23 -1.23 9.14
CA LEU A 148 4.52 -1.16 8.46
C LEU A 148 4.45 -1.59 7.00
N ARG A 149 3.60 -2.57 6.66
CA ARG A 149 3.33 -2.97 5.27
C ARG A 149 2.72 -1.81 4.48
N ILE A 150 1.71 -1.14 5.05
CA ILE A 150 1.05 0.01 4.41
C ILE A 150 2.05 1.16 4.26
N ASP A 151 2.82 1.45 5.30
CA ASP A 151 3.83 2.52 5.31
C ASP A 151 4.86 2.36 4.21
N ARG A 152 5.41 1.15 4.06
CA ARG A 152 6.35 0.81 2.99
C ARG A 152 5.78 1.12 1.61
N ILE A 153 4.48 0.90 1.40
CA ILE A 153 3.82 1.14 0.10
C ILE A 153 3.63 2.63 -0.12
N PHE A 154 3.17 3.40 0.88
CA PHE A 154 3.01 4.85 0.74
C PHE A 154 4.33 5.61 0.56
N ARG A 155 5.46 5.04 0.96
CA ARG A 155 6.78 5.63 0.67
C ARG A 155 7.24 5.45 -0.77
N GLN A 156 6.64 4.51 -1.52
CA GLN A 156 7.01 4.23 -2.90
C GLN A 156 6.17 5.06 -3.89
N PRO A 157 6.77 5.64 -4.94
CA PRO A 157 6.00 6.23 -6.02
C PRO A 157 5.15 5.15 -6.72
N GLN A 158 3.93 5.51 -7.14
CA GLN A 158 2.91 4.57 -7.61
C GLN A 158 2.60 3.45 -6.59
N GLY A 159 2.72 3.78 -5.30
CA GLY A 159 2.39 2.91 -4.19
C GLY A 159 0.89 2.76 -4.01
N HIS A 160 0.26 1.93 -4.86
CA HIS A 160 -1.15 1.56 -4.76
C HIS A 160 -1.30 0.26 -3.98
N LEU A 161 -2.40 0.14 -3.24
CA LEU A 161 -2.62 -0.92 -2.28
C LEU A 161 -3.97 -1.58 -2.50
N LEU A 162 -4.01 -2.92 -2.37
CA LEU A 162 -5.22 -3.72 -2.35
C LEU A 162 -5.26 -4.49 -1.03
N LEU A 163 -6.18 -4.12 -0.15
CA LEU A 163 -6.41 -4.74 1.15
C LEU A 163 -7.56 -5.72 1.09
N ILE A 164 -7.28 -6.99 1.37
CA ILE A 164 -8.30 -8.05 1.41
C ILE A 164 -8.37 -8.62 2.81
N GLY A 165 -9.55 -8.57 3.42
CA GLY A 165 -9.78 -9.12 4.76
C GLY A 165 -11.22 -8.96 5.20
N ALA A 166 -11.61 -9.58 6.30
CA ALA A 166 -13.00 -9.54 6.75
C ALA A 166 -13.48 -8.11 7.06
N SER A 167 -14.80 -7.94 7.04
CA SER A 167 -15.42 -6.71 7.53
C SER A 167 -15.06 -6.50 9.00
N GLY A 168 -14.72 -5.27 9.38
CA GLY A 168 -14.26 -4.98 10.74
C GLY A 168 -12.79 -5.31 11.03
N ALA A 169 -12.04 -5.88 10.08
CA ALA A 169 -10.60 -6.19 10.27
C ALA A 169 -9.69 -4.95 10.40
N GLY A 170 -10.25 -3.73 10.31
CA GLY A 170 -9.51 -2.47 10.46
C GLY A 170 -8.81 -1.96 9.20
N LYS A 171 -9.08 -2.54 8.01
CA LYS A 171 -8.44 -2.18 6.73
C LYS A 171 -8.41 -0.66 6.49
N THR A 172 -9.58 -0.04 6.39
CA THR A 172 -9.75 1.40 6.16
C THR A 172 -9.12 2.23 7.26
N THR A 173 -9.32 1.86 8.52
CA THR A 173 -8.84 2.63 9.67
C THR A 173 -7.32 2.62 9.76
N LEU A 174 -6.67 1.47 9.54
CA LEU A 174 -5.21 1.40 9.52
C LEU A 174 -4.62 2.15 8.33
N SER A 175 -5.22 2.08 7.15
CA SER A 175 -4.79 2.91 6.01
C SER A 175 -4.87 4.40 6.29
N ARG A 176 -5.95 4.85 6.95
CA ARG A 176 -6.08 6.26 7.38
C ARG A 176 -5.03 6.65 8.40
N PHE A 177 -4.79 5.81 9.41
CA PHE A 177 -3.77 6.07 10.42
C PHE A 177 -2.38 6.23 9.80
N VAL A 178 -2.01 5.32 8.89
CA VAL A 178 -0.70 5.39 8.23
C VAL A 178 -0.60 6.56 7.24
N ALA A 179 -1.70 6.90 6.57
CA ALA A 179 -1.78 8.11 5.74
C ALA A 179 -1.54 9.37 6.57
N TRP A 180 -2.24 9.51 7.71
CA TRP A 180 -2.06 10.61 8.66
C TRP A 180 -0.61 10.66 9.19
N MET A 181 -0.02 9.52 9.56
CA MET A 181 1.37 9.46 10.00
C MET A 181 2.37 9.95 8.94
N ASN A 182 2.08 9.70 7.67
CA ASN A 182 2.92 10.12 6.54
C ASN A 182 2.54 11.50 5.97
N GLY A 183 1.58 12.21 6.59
CA GLY A 183 1.12 13.51 6.12
C GLY A 183 0.38 13.45 4.77
N LEU A 184 -0.26 12.33 4.45
CA LEU A 184 -1.12 12.19 3.28
C LEU A 184 -2.52 12.68 3.63
N SER A 185 -3.03 13.60 2.82
CA SER A 185 -4.43 13.99 2.89
C SER A 185 -5.32 12.83 2.49
N ILE A 186 -6.29 12.50 3.34
CA ILE A 186 -7.31 11.51 3.01
C ILE A 186 -8.36 12.23 2.17
N PHE A 187 -8.55 11.82 0.92
CA PHE A 187 -9.61 12.40 0.10
C PHE A 187 -10.98 11.98 0.62
N GLN A 188 -11.79 12.97 1.04
CA GLN A 188 -13.18 12.81 1.49
C GLN A 188 -14.05 13.71 0.60
N ASN A 189 -15.15 13.18 0.06
CA ASN A 189 -16.09 14.02 -0.67
C ASN A 189 -16.94 14.84 0.32
N LYS A 190 -17.31 16.06 -0.10
CA LYS A 190 -17.95 17.12 0.70
C LYS A 190 -19.18 16.61 1.45
N GLY A 191 -19.27 16.95 2.75
CA GLY A 191 -20.57 17.21 3.37
C GLY A 191 -20.87 16.59 4.73
N GLU A 192 -19.98 15.81 5.35
CA GLU A 192 -20.01 15.41 6.77
C GLU A 192 -18.91 14.38 7.06
N VAL A 193 -18.54 14.22 8.34
CA VAL A 193 -17.52 13.28 8.84
C VAL A 193 -17.86 11.85 8.40
N VAL A 194 -17.32 11.41 7.27
CA VAL A 194 -17.61 10.08 6.71
C VAL A 194 -16.39 9.51 5.97
N TYR A 195 -16.11 8.25 6.28
CA TYR A 195 -14.81 7.59 6.17
C TYR A 195 -14.51 6.84 4.85
N SER A 196 -15.25 7.12 3.78
CA SER A 196 -15.10 6.56 2.43
C SER A 196 -15.97 7.37 1.45
N ILE A 197 -15.80 7.19 0.12
CA ILE A 197 -16.77 7.76 -0.84
C ILE A 197 -18.16 7.23 -0.45
N LYS A 198 -19.06 8.06 0.06
CA LYS A 198 -20.46 7.66 0.19
C LYS A 198 -21.10 7.77 -1.18
N VAL A 199 -20.96 6.70 -1.94
CA VAL A 199 -21.85 6.39 -3.05
C VAL A 199 -23.28 6.35 -2.48
N HIS A 200 -24.01 7.45 -2.63
CA HIS A 200 -25.45 7.45 -2.39
C HIS A 200 -26.15 6.84 -3.60
N ASN A 201 -27.40 6.37 -3.46
CA ASN A 201 -28.15 5.72 -4.55
C ASN A 201 -28.29 6.55 -5.85
N LYS A 202 -27.95 7.84 -5.84
CA LYS A 202 -27.94 8.74 -7.00
C LYS A 202 -26.55 9.08 -7.54
N TYR A 203 -25.49 8.42 -7.05
CA TYR A 203 -24.12 8.75 -7.45
C TYR A 203 -23.88 8.18 -8.84
N THR A 204 -23.45 9.03 -9.74
CA THR A 204 -23.32 8.72 -11.17
C THR A 204 -21.85 8.59 -11.56
N ALA A 205 -21.61 8.10 -12.79
CA ALA A 205 -20.27 8.07 -13.36
C ALA A 205 -19.69 9.49 -13.53
N ASP A 206 -20.54 10.50 -13.75
CA ASP A 206 -20.12 11.89 -13.90
C ASP A 206 -19.63 12.47 -12.55
N ASP A 207 -20.32 12.17 -11.44
CA ASP A 207 -19.88 12.54 -10.09
C ASP A 207 -18.49 11.93 -9.78
N PHE A 208 -18.26 10.70 -10.22
CA PHE A 208 -16.96 10.06 -10.09
C PHE A 208 -15.87 10.73 -10.91
N ASP A 209 -16.18 11.13 -12.14
CA ASP A 209 -15.25 11.87 -12.98
C ASP A 209 -14.87 13.21 -12.36
N GLU A 210 -15.83 13.92 -11.73
CA GLU A 210 -15.54 15.14 -10.98
C GLU A 210 -14.63 14.87 -9.76
N ASP A 211 -14.88 13.80 -9.02
CA ASP A 211 -14.03 13.38 -7.89
C ASP A 211 -12.61 13.05 -8.36
N LEU A 212 -12.47 12.30 -9.46
CA LEU A 212 -11.16 12.00 -10.06
C LEU A 212 -10.45 13.27 -10.52
N ARG A 213 -11.13 14.19 -11.21
CA ARG A 213 -10.54 15.49 -11.61
C ARG A 213 -10.04 16.26 -10.39
N SER A 214 -10.81 16.28 -9.31
CA SER A 214 -10.46 16.95 -8.07
C SER A 214 -9.21 16.35 -7.42
N VAL A 215 -9.18 15.02 -7.27
CA VAL A 215 -8.02 14.28 -6.72
C VAL A 215 -6.78 14.55 -7.57
N LEU A 216 -6.89 14.43 -8.90
CA LEU A 216 -5.76 14.58 -9.82
C LEU A 216 -5.24 16.02 -9.87
N ARG A 217 -6.11 17.04 -9.80
CA ARG A 217 -5.68 18.44 -9.71
C ARG A 217 -4.94 18.72 -8.41
N ARG A 218 -5.41 18.17 -7.29
CA ARG A 218 -4.75 18.35 -5.99
C ARG A 218 -3.38 17.66 -5.97
N SER A 219 -3.28 16.42 -6.43
CA SER A 219 -2.02 15.68 -6.44
C SER A 219 -1.05 16.19 -7.51
N GLY A 220 -1.53 16.45 -8.72
CA GLY A 220 -0.74 16.79 -9.89
C GLY A 220 -0.39 18.27 -10.06
N CYS A 221 -1.24 19.20 -9.59
CA CYS A 221 -1.00 20.64 -9.75
C CYS A 221 -0.57 21.32 -8.44
N LYS A 222 -0.98 20.79 -7.27
CA LYS A 222 -0.72 21.41 -5.96
C LYS A 222 0.34 20.69 -5.14
N ASP A 223 0.93 19.63 -5.68
CA ASP A 223 1.92 18.78 -5.00
C ASP A 223 1.39 18.21 -3.66
N GLU A 224 0.09 17.94 -3.59
CA GLU A 224 -0.55 17.40 -2.40
C GLU A 224 -0.46 15.87 -2.39
N LYS A 225 0.17 15.30 -1.37
CA LYS A 225 0.18 13.84 -1.17
C LYS A 225 -1.20 13.37 -0.71
N ILE A 226 -1.80 12.47 -1.47
CA ILE A 226 -3.19 12.04 -1.27
C ILE A 226 -3.26 10.52 -1.11
N CYS A 227 -3.97 10.09 -0.07
CA CYS A 227 -4.45 8.72 0.08
C CYS A 227 -5.93 8.67 -0.33
N PHE A 228 -6.20 8.03 -1.46
CA PHE A 228 -7.53 7.83 -2.00
C PHE A 228 -8.04 6.43 -1.67
N ILE A 229 -8.94 6.32 -0.70
CA ILE A 229 -9.46 5.03 -0.22
C ILE A 229 -10.80 4.73 -0.90
N LEU A 230 -10.89 3.56 -1.51
CA LEU A 230 -12.06 3.06 -2.24
C LEU A 230 -12.47 1.71 -1.64
N ASP A 231 -13.68 1.66 -1.09
CA ASP A 231 -14.25 0.40 -0.63
C ASP A 231 -14.91 -0.34 -1.80
N GLU A 232 -14.94 -1.68 -1.73
CA GLU A 232 -15.66 -2.52 -2.70
C GLU A 232 -17.12 -2.08 -2.87
N SER A 233 -17.77 -1.63 -1.79
CA SER A 233 -19.13 -1.08 -1.84
C SER A 233 -19.26 0.21 -2.65
N ASN A 234 -18.14 0.88 -2.98
CA ASN A 234 -18.10 2.10 -3.78
C ASN A 234 -17.95 1.82 -5.29
N VAL A 235 -17.69 0.57 -5.69
CA VAL A 235 -17.53 0.19 -7.10
C VAL A 235 -18.90 -0.02 -7.72
N LEU A 236 -19.36 0.99 -8.46
CA LEU A 236 -20.71 1.06 -9.00
C LEU A 236 -20.92 0.26 -10.29
N ASP A 237 -19.96 0.30 -11.21
CA ASP A 237 -20.09 -0.27 -12.55
C ASP A 237 -18.73 -0.63 -13.18
N SER A 238 -18.77 -1.18 -14.39
CA SER A 238 -17.55 -1.53 -15.15
C SER A 238 -16.77 -0.29 -15.63
N SER A 239 -17.46 0.83 -15.86
CA SER A 239 -16.84 2.07 -16.34
C SER A 239 -15.91 2.68 -15.28
N PHE A 240 -16.29 2.61 -14.01
CA PHE A 240 -15.46 2.98 -12.86
C PHE A 240 -14.14 2.19 -12.86
N LEU A 241 -14.20 0.88 -13.01
CA LEU A 241 -13.03 0.01 -12.97
C LEU A 241 -12.08 0.30 -14.13
N GLU A 242 -12.60 0.60 -15.32
CA GLU A 242 -11.79 0.97 -16.48
C GLU A 242 -11.01 2.26 -16.24
N ARG A 243 -11.65 3.30 -15.69
CA ARG A 243 -10.99 4.56 -15.32
C ARG A 243 -9.89 4.34 -14.29
N MET A 244 -10.18 3.55 -13.26
CA MET A 244 -9.18 3.21 -12.23
C MET A 244 -8.02 2.40 -12.81
N ASN A 245 -8.27 1.48 -13.73
CA ASN A 245 -7.22 0.70 -14.36
C ASN A 245 -6.25 1.60 -15.15
N THR A 246 -6.77 2.57 -15.91
CA THR A 246 -5.91 3.50 -16.64
C THR A 246 -5.17 4.44 -15.71
N LEU A 247 -5.82 4.93 -14.64
CA LEU A 247 -5.19 5.75 -13.60
C LEU A 247 -4.01 5.03 -12.93
N LEU A 248 -4.21 3.78 -12.49
CA LEU A 248 -3.17 3.00 -11.82
C LEU A 248 -2.02 2.60 -12.77
N ALA A 249 -2.32 2.48 -14.06
CA ALA A 249 -1.31 2.12 -15.06
C ALA A 249 -0.46 3.32 -15.48
N ASN A 250 -1.10 4.45 -15.74
CA ASN A 250 -0.52 5.58 -16.47
C ASN A 250 -0.50 6.88 -15.67
N GLY A 251 -1.08 6.92 -14.46
CA GLY A 251 -1.20 8.16 -13.68
C GLY A 251 -2.18 9.16 -14.29
N GLU A 252 -3.00 8.74 -15.25
CA GLU A 252 -3.95 9.58 -15.98
C GLU A 252 -5.17 8.78 -16.43
N VAL A 253 -6.25 9.48 -16.75
CA VAL A 253 -7.47 8.91 -17.32
C VAL A 253 -7.78 9.64 -18.63
N PRO A 254 -7.61 8.99 -19.80
CA PRO A 254 -7.94 9.57 -21.09
C PRO A 254 -9.40 10.02 -21.15
N GLY A 255 -9.65 11.17 -21.76
CA GLY A 255 -11.00 11.76 -21.87
C GLY A 255 -11.53 12.37 -20.57
N LEU A 256 -10.78 12.34 -19.46
CA LEU A 256 -11.23 12.96 -18.21
C LEU A 256 -11.14 14.49 -18.25
N PHE A 257 -10.08 15.04 -18.85
CA PHE A 257 -9.88 16.48 -19.01
C PHE A 257 -10.01 16.85 -20.49
N GLU A 258 -11.14 17.44 -20.86
CA GLU A 258 -11.43 17.85 -22.24
C GLU A 258 -11.81 19.34 -22.31
N SER A 259 -11.58 19.95 -23.47
CA SER A 259 -11.99 21.32 -23.79
C SER A 259 -11.59 22.36 -22.71
N ASP A 260 -12.57 22.95 -22.02
CA ASP A 260 -12.35 23.97 -21.00
C ASP A 260 -11.66 23.42 -19.74
N GLU A 261 -11.93 22.15 -19.38
CA GLU A 261 -11.29 21.49 -18.24
C GLU A 261 -9.79 21.28 -18.48
N TYR A 262 -9.42 20.97 -19.73
CA TYR A 262 -8.02 20.82 -20.14
C TYR A 262 -7.27 22.16 -20.12
N THR A 263 -7.90 23.22 -20.64
CA THR A 263 -7.30 24.57 -20.62
C THR A 263 -7.08 25.06 -19.19
N THR A 264 -8.05 24.79 -18.31
CA THR A 264 -7.95 25.08 -16.88
C THR A 264 -6.84 24.27 -16.22
N LEU A 265 -6.73 22.98 -16.55
CA LEU A 265 -5.66 22.11 -16.05
C LEU A 265 -4.28 22.64 -16.46
N MET A 266 -4.07 23.00 -17.74
CA MET A 266 -2.79 23.51 -18.23
C MET A 266 -2.37 24.79 -17.52
N THR A 267 -3.32 25.68 -17.23
CA THR A 267 -3.06 26.90 -16.45
C THR A 267 -2.59 26.54 -15.04
N GLN A 268 -3.28 25.64 -14.34
CA GLN A 268 -2.90 25.19 -13.00
C GLN A 268 -1.56 24.45 -12.97
N CYS A 269 -1.27 23.63 -14.00
CA CYS A 269 0.00 22.94 -14.13
C CYS A 269 1.15 23.92 -14.37
N LYS A 270 0.92 24.98 -15.14
CA LYS A 270 1.92 26.04 -15.36
C LYS A 270 2.25 26.79 -14.07
N GLU A 271 1.24 27.13 -13.29
CA GLU A 271 1.43 27.74 -11.96
C GLU A 271 2.12 26.78 -10.98
N GLY A 272 1.80 25.48 -11.04
CA GLY A 272 2.45 24.44 -10.23
C GLY A 272 3.92 24.25 -10.58
N SER A 273 4.26 24.11 -11.86
CA SER A 273 5.64 23.91 -12.31
C SER A 273 6.51 25.12 -12.04
N GLN A 274 5.98 26.34 -12.20
CA GLN A 274 6.68 27.57 -11.84
C GLN A 274 6.99 27.68 -10.34
N ARG A 275 6.09 27.19 -9.47
CA ARG A 275 6.35 27.12 -8.01
C ARG A 275 7.48 26.15 -7.66
N GLU A 276 7.65 25.07 -8.42
CA GLU A 276 8.80 24.15 -8.31
C GLU A 276 10.07 24.70 -9.00
N GLY A 277 10.02 25.88 -9.63
CA GLY A 277 11.15 26.49 -10.33
C GLY A 277 11.41 25.92 -11.72
N LEU A 278 10.45 25.17 -12.29
CA LEU A 278 10.54 24.63 -13.64
C LEU A 278 9.90 25.59 -14.66
N MET A 279 10.60 25.82 -15.77
CA MET A 279 10.07 26.55 -16.92
C MET A 279 9.65 25.54 -17.99
N LEU A 280 8.35 25.28 -18.08
CA LEU A 280 7.76 24.38 -19.08
C LEU A 280 6.93 25.22 -20.06
N ASP A 281 7.27 25.12 -21.34
CA ASP A 281 6.75 26.04 -22.37
C ASP A 281 5.65 25.41 -23.23
N SER A 282 5.60 24.07 -23.29
CA SER A 282 4.59 23.34 -24.08
C SER A 282 3.55 22.64 -23.20
N ASN A 283 2.32 22.50 -23.72
CA ASN A 283 1.27 21.74 -23.05
C ASN A 283 1.64 20.26 -22.86
N GLU A 284 2.42 19.69 -23.78
CA GLU A 284 2.91 18.30 -23.67
C GLU A 284 3.85 18.12 -22.48
N GLU A 285 4.81 19.04 -22.29
CA GLU A 285 5.71 19.02 -21.14
C GLU A 285 4.97 19.25 -19.82
N LEU A 286 4.02 20.20 -19.80
CA LEU A 286 3.17 20.47 -18.63
C LEU A 286 2.35 19.24 -18.24
N TYR A 287 1.75 18.57 -19.23
CA TYR A 287 0.94 17.37 -18.99
C TYR A 287 1.80 16.19 -18.53
N LYS A 288 3.00 16.00 -19.12
CA LYS A 288 3.96 14.99 -18.66
C LYS A 288 4.44 15.24 -17.23
N TRP A 289 4.71 16.50 -16.88
CA TRP A 289 5.05 16.89 -15.51
C TRP A 289 3.89 16.58 -14.57
N PHE A 290 2.66 16.97 -14.94
CA PHE A 290 1.45 16.69 -14.18
C PHE A 290 1.27 15.19 -13.91
N THR A 291 1.37 14.34 -14.94
CA THR A 291 1.26 12.89 -14.79
C THR A 291 2.36 12.34 -13.87
N GLY A 292 3.58 12.88 -13.96
CA GLY A 292 4.67 12.56 -13.03
C GLY A 292 4.37 12.93 -11.58
N GLN A 293 3.76 14.10 -11.35
CA GLN A 293 3.32 14.55 -10.03
C GLN A 293 2.21 13.66 -9.47
N VAL A 294 1.22 13.30 -10.28
CA VAL A 294 0.16 12.35 -9.89
C VAL A 294 0.78 11.02 -9.46
N MET A 295 1.69 10.44 -10.25
CA MET A 295 2.35 9.18 -9.91
C MET A 295 3.17 9.24 -8.61
N ARG A 296 3.69 10.42 -8.26
CA ARG A 296 4.47 10.65 -7.04
C ARG A 296 3.58 10.78 -5.80
N ASN A 297 2.44 11.46 -5.95
CA ASN A 297 1.67 11.98 -4.82
C ASN A 297 0.37 11.22 -4.57
N LEU A 298 -0.18 10.53 -5.56
CA LEU A 298 -1.44 9.80 -5.44
C LEU A 298 -1.21 8.34 -5.06
N HIS A 299 -1.72 7.97 -3.90
CA HIS A 299 -1.81 6.59 -3.43
C HIS A 299 -3.27 6.16 -3.43
N VAL A 300 -3.54 5.02 -4.05
CA VAL A 300 -4.91 4.48 -4.13
C VAL A 300 -4.95 3.23 -3.27
N VAL A 301 -5.93 3.15 -2.36
CA VAL A 301 -6.14 2.01 -1.48
C VAL A 301 -7.50 1.42 -1.76
N PHE A 302 -7.53 0.19 -2.26
CA PHE A 302 -8.77 -0.58 -2.39
C PHE A 302 -8.97 -1.45 -1.16
N THR A 303 -10.17 -1.47 -0.60
CA THR A 303 -10.57 -2.40 0.47
C THR A 303 -11.64 -3.36 -0.05
N MET A 304 -11.38 -4.66 0.07
CA MET A 304 -12.29 -5.71 -0.38
C MET A 304 -12.48 -6.78 0.69
N ASN A 305 -13.62 -7.46 0.64
CA ASN A 305 -13.88 -8.60 1.51
C ASN A 305 -13.53 -9.92 0.79
N PRO A 306 -12.99 -10.93 1.50
CA PRO A 306 -12.64 -12.23 0.92
C PRO A 306 -13.91 -13.06 0.70
N SER A 307 -14.71 -12.73 -0.31
CA SER A 307 -15.76 -13.63 -0.80
C SER A 307 -15.22 -14.44 -1.99
N THR A 308 -15.42 -15.75 -1.98
CA THR A 308 -14.87 -16.68 -2.97
C THR A 308 -15.34 -16.41 -4.39
N ASP A 309 -16.58 -15.94 -4.55
CA ASP A 309 -17.17 -15.63 -5.86
C ASP A 309 -16.78 -14.21 -6.31
N GLY A 310 -16.83 -13.23 -5.41
CA GLY A 310 -16.50 -11.84 -5.72
C GLY A 310 -15.03 -11.64 -6.12
N LEU A 311 -14.07 -12.30 -5.44
CA LEU A 311 -12.66 -12.12 -5.76
C LEU A 311 -12.28 -12.70 -7.12
N LYS A 312 -12.85 -13.86 -7.50
CA LYS A 312 -12.63 -14.50 -8.81
C LYS A 312 -13.18 -13.65 -9.95
N ASP A 313 -14.42 -13.21 -9.82
CA ASP A 313 -15.08 -12.38 -10.84
C ASP A 313 -14.36 -11.04 -11.02
N ARG A 314 -13.86 -10.44 -9.93
CA ARG A 314 -13.11 -9.17 -9.97
C ARG A 314 -11.70 -9.34 -10.53
N ALA A 315 -11.01 -10.44 -10.22
CA ALA A 315 -9.72 -10.76 -10.83
C ALA A 315 -9.83 -10.93 -12.35
N ALA A 316 -10.91 -11.56 -12.82
CA ALA A 316 -11.22 -11.67 -14.24
C ALA A 316 -11.59 -10.32 -14.87
N THR A 317 -12.38 -9.51 -14.16
CA THR A 317 -12.88 -8.22 -14.69
C THR A 317 -11.81 -7.12 -14.66
N SER A 318 -10.81 -7.19 -13.77
CA SER A 318 -9.79 -6.13 -13.65
C SER A 318 -8.41 -6.67 -13.27
N PRO A 319 -7.69 -7.30 -14.21
CA PRO A 319 -6.33 -7.79 -13.98
C PRO A 319 -5.34 -6.69 -13.58
N ALA A 320 -5.59 -5.44 -13.99
CA ALA A 320 -4.69 -4.32 -13.69
C ALA A 320 -4.67 -3.96 -12.20
N LEU A 321 -5.78 -4.12 -11.47
CA LEU A 321 -5.83 -3.94 -10.00
C LEU A 321 -4.83 -4.88 -9.31
N PHE A 322 -4.86 -6.17 -9.66
CA PHE A 322 -3.97 -7.18 -9.07
C PHE A 322 -2.52 -7.03 -9.50
N ASN A 323 -2.27 -6.51 -10.71
CA ASN A 323 -0.93 -6.34 -11.25
C ASN A 323 -0.23 -5.03 -10.82
N ARG A 324 -1.00 -3.97 -10.53
CA ARG A 324 -0.46 -2.64 -10.20
C ARG A 324 -0.48 -2.36 -8.72
N CYS A 325 -1.52 -2.78 -8.01
CA CYS A 325 -1.56 -2.66 -6.55
C CYS A 325 -0.65 -3.71 -5.89
N VAL A 326 -0.10 -3.34 -4.75
CA VAL A 326 0.49 -4.30 -3.82
C VAL A 326 -0.64 -4.91 -3.00
N LEU A 327 -0.79 -6.23 -3.09
CA LEU A 327 -1.82 -6.95 -2.36
C LEU A 327 -1.34 -7.25 -0.94
N ASN A 328 -2.15 -6.92 0.05
CA ASN A 328 -1.92 -7.24 1.45
C ASN A 328 -3.15 -7.96 2.02
N TRP A 329 -2.96 -9.23 2.36
CA TRP A 329 -4.02 -10.09 2.90
C TRP A 329 -4.10 -9.96 4.43
N PHE A 330 -5.10 -9.23 4.89
CA PHE A 330 -5.49 -9.13 6.30
C PHE A 330 -6.15 -10.43 6.77
N GLY A 331 -7.01 -11.03 5.93
CA GLY A 331 -7.79 -12.20 6.32
C GLY A 331 -8.72 -11.94 7.51
N ASP A 332 -8.92 -12.98 8.32
CA ASP A 332 -9.57 -12.91 9.62
C ASP A 332 -8.55 -12.69 10.74
N TRP A 333 -9.02 -12.26 11.91
CA TRP A 333 -8.15 -12.15 13.07
C TRP A 333 -7.65 -13.52 13.52
N SER A 334 -6.34 -13.63 13.67
CA SER A 334 -5.70 -14.85 14.21
C SER A 334 -6.18 -15.11 15.64
N ASN A 335 -6.07 -16.36 16.10
CA ASN A 335 -6.34 -16.70 17.50
C ASN A 335 -5.43 -15.90 18.46
N GLY A 336 -4.20 -15.58 18.06
CA GLY A 336 -3.26 -14.76 18.82
C GLY A 336 -3.68 -13.29 18.91
N ALA A 337 -4.21 -12.73 17.81
CA ALA A 337 -4.80 -11.40 17.77
C ALA A 337 -6.04 -11.33 18.67
N LEU A 338 -6.97 -12.29 18.54
CA LEU A 338 -8.17 -12.38 19.37
C LEU A 338 -7.83 -12.49 20.86
N PHE A 339 -6.82 -13.28 21.21
CA PHE A 339 -6.35 -13.39 22.59
C PHE A 339 -5.80 -12.05 23.12
N GLN A 340 -4.95 -11.36 22.35
CA GLN A 340 -4.41 -10.05 22.73
C GLN A 340 -5.52 -9.01 22.90
N VAL A 341 -6.50 -8.99 21.98
CA VAL A 341 -7.66 -8.10 22.08
C VAL A 341 -8.49 -8.40 23.32
N LYS A 342 -8.74 -9.69 23.62
CA LYS A 342 -9.44 -10.10 24.84
C LYS A 342 -8.69 -9.66 26.10
N VAL A 343 -7.37 -9.87 26.15
CA VAL A 343 -6.53 -9.45 27.27
C VAL A 343 -6.61 -7.94 27.46
N PHE A 344 -6.48 -7.16 26.39
CA PHE A 344 -6.59 -5.70 26.45
C PHE A 344 -7.90 -5.23 27.11
N PHE A 345 -9.05 -5.79 26.71
CA PHE A 345 -10.35 -5.44 27.29
C PHE A 345 -10.58 -5.98 28.72
N LEU A 346 -9.79 -6.95 29.19
CA LEU A 346 -9.86 -7.42 30.58
C LEU A 346 -9.08 -6.53 31.56
N TYR A 347 -8.13 -5.74 31.05
CA TYR A 347 -7.24 -4.89 31.85
C TYR A 347 -7.49 -3.38 31.66
N ILE A 348 -8.57 -3.02 30.97
CA ILE A 348 -9.19 -1.67 30.96
C ILE A 348 -10.39 -1.72 31.89
#